data_AF-A0A0Q9RSP0-F1
#
_entry.id   AF-A0A0Q9RSP0-F1
#
_cell.length_a   1.000
_cell.length_b   1.000
_cell.length_c   1.000
_cell.angle_alpha   90.00
_cell.angle_beta   90.00
_cell.angle_gamma   90.00
#
_symmetry.space_group_name_H-M   'P 1'
#
loop_
_entity.id
_entity.type
_entity.pdbx_description
1 polymer ?
#
loop_
_entity_poly.entity_id
_entity_poly.type
_entity_poly.pdbx_seq_one_letter_code
_entity_poly.pdbx_strand_id
1 'polypeptide(L)'
;MATHPLWNPFETPSMEEIEAARVSIGAWTPQSVEVVAPDPSWPAAYDVARGQIVAALGERVLSIEHVGSTSVPGLWAKPMIDVDLTVADSGDEAAWLPDLEAAGFTLRVREPEWEEHRCLRGEEPAVTLHIFSPGAREPRRHRLFRDWLRTHAEDRDEYAAVKREVAARGFADVMRYNNAKGAFIYDLYEKVFAGDPSHDHDPHPRPPTVLVIGLDPYRVLGPWDPEPVATAIEAATVTLAERGYDATNCLVGLDGSDDIPAVVATALQSRPWDCVLVGGGIRKQADLLEVFEEIVNLVRRHAPHAAIAFNSTPESIVEAVDRAVR
;
A
#
# COMPACT_ATOMS: atom_id res chain seq x y z
N MET A 1 -22.36 14.00 3.68
CA MET A 1 -21.36 13.41 4.57
C MET A 1 -20.32 14.46 4.87
N ALA A 2 -19.90 14.57 6.12
CA ALA A 2 -18.82 15.48 6.51
C ALA A 2 -17.47 14.86 6.12
N THR A 3 -16.57 15.68 5.58
CA THR A 3 -15.26 15.22 5.12
C THR A 3 -14.18 16.04 5.79
N HIS A 4 -13.20 15.36 6.40
CA HIS A 4 -12.06 16.00 7.04
C HIS A 4 -11.29 16.85 6.01
N PRO A 5 -10.82 18.07 6.33
CA PRO A 5 -10.16 18.96 5.36
C PRO A 5 -8.83 18.41 4.80
N LEU A 6 -8.24 17.42 5.48
CA LEU A 6 -7.03 16.72 5.04
C LEU A 6 -7.31 15.37 4.38
N TRP A 7 -8.57 15.00 4.18
CA TRP A 7 -8.93 13.74 3.52
C TRP A 7 -8.65 13.82 2.01
N ASN A 8 -8.16 12.70 1.46
CA ASN A 8 -7.93 12.47 0.04
C ASN A 8 -8.57 11.12 -0.32
N PRO A 9 -9.10 10.94 -1.55
CA PRO A 9 -9.63 9.65 -2.00
C PRO A 9 -8.55 8.58 -2.05
N PHE A 10 -8.96 7.31 -1.96
CA PHE A 10 -8.05 6.19 -2.14
C PHE A 10 -7.62 6.09 -3.60
N GLU A 11 -6.36 6.43 -3.86
CA GLU A 11 -5.73 6.33 -5.16
C GLU A 11 -4.37 5.65 -5.01
N THR A 12 -4.02 4.78 -5.95
CA THR A 12 -2.69 4.18 -6.02
C THR A 12 -2.03 4.65 -7.31
N PRO A 13 -0.90 5.38 -7.24
CA PRO A 13 -0.27 5.89 -8.44
C PRO A 13 0.24 4.73 -9.31
N SER A 14 0.03 4.87 -10.61
CA SER A 14 0.57 3.98 -11.63
C SER A 14 2.09 4.07 -11.67
N MET A 15 2.73 3.03 -12.21
CA MET A 15 4.19 3.05 -12.40
C MET A 15 4.65 4.15 -13.37
N GLU A 16 3.78 4.56 -14.30
CA GLU A 16 4.06 5.65 -15.25
C GLU A 16 4.09 7.01 -14.54
N GLU A 17 3.11 7.29 -13.68
CA GLU A 17 3.08 8.51 -12.86
C GLU A 17 4.30 8.57 -11.92
N ILE A 18 4.63 7.44 -11.29
CA ILE A 18 5.83 7.32 -10.44
C ILE A 18 7.11 7.62 -11.21
N GLU A 19 7.24 7.16 -12.45
CA GLU A 19 8.43 7.40 -13.27
C GLU A 19 8.49 8.84 -13.77
N ALA A 20 7.35 9.42 -14.15
CA ALA A 20 7.25 10.81 -14.60
C ALA A 20 7.70 11.82 -13.53
N ALA A 21 7.46 11.52 -12.26
CA ALA A 21 7.86 12.36 -11.13
C ALA A 21 9.37 12.35 -10.82
N ARG A 22 10.12 11.37 -11.35
CA ARG A 22 11.54 11.17 -11.01
C ARG A 22 12.44 12.18 -11.73
N VAL A 23 13.41 12.70 -10.99
CA VAL A 23 14.53 13.46 -11.57
C VAL A 23 15.58 12.45 -12.05
N SER A 24 15.81 12.40 -13.37
CA SER A 24 16.78 11.51 -13.99
C SER A 24 18.20 11.81 -13.51
N ILE A 25 18.69 11.08 -12.51
CA ILE A 25 20.11 11.10 -12.12
C ILE A 25 20.58 9.65 -11.89
N GLY A 26 21.11 9.04 -12.96
CA GLY A 26 21.80 7.75 -12.94
C GLY A 26 20.91 6.51 -13.07
N ALA A 27 21.55 5.36 -13.32
CA ALA A 27 20.88 4.08 -13.40
C ALA A 27 20.31 3.70 -12.01
N TRP A 28 18.99 3.57 -11.93
CA TRP A 28 18.33 3.07 -10.74
C TRP A 28 18.73 1.63 -10.47
N THR A 29 19.17 1.36 -9.24
CA THR A 29 19.47 0.00 -8.81
C THR A 29 18.32 -0.48 -7.93
N PRO A 30 17.65 -1.60 -8.28
CA PRO A 30 16.72 -2.27 -7.39
C PRO A 30 17.33 -2.44 -6.00
N GLN A 31 16.68 -1.90 -4.97
CA GLN A 31 17.06 -2.11 -3.58
C GLN A 31 15.96 -2.89 -2.90
N SER A 32 16.33 -4.05 -2.34
CA SER A 32 15.44 -4.80 -1.47
C SER A 32 15.04 -3.93 -0.28
N VAL A 33 13.75 -3.85 0.01
CA VAL A 33 13.26 -3.14 1.19
C VAL A 33 13.44 -4.03 2.41
N GLU A 34 14.37 -3.64 3.28
CA GLU A 34 14.53 -4.25 4.59
C GLU A 34 13.74 -3.48 5.65
N VAL A 35 12.92 -4.19 6.43
CA VAL A 35 12.19 -3.64 7.57
C VAL A 35 12.86 -4.18 8.83
N VAL A 36 13.48 -3.28 9.60
CA VAL A 36 14.25 -3.61 10.80
C VAL A 36 13.46 -3.36 12.08
N ALA A 37 13.94 -3.95 13.17
CA ALA A 37 13.41 -3.70 14.50
C ALA A 37 13.55 -2.20 14.87
N PRO A 38 12.69 -1.69 15.78
CA PRO A 38 12.78 -0.30 16.23
C PRO A 38 14.16 0.03 16.79
N ASP A 39 14.77 1.10 16.30
CA ASP A 39 16.10 1.54 16.73
C ASP A 39 15.99 2.82 17.58
N PRO A 40 16.45 2.82 18.85
CA PRO A 40 16.39 4.00 19.71
C PRO A 40 17.31 5.14 19.25
N SER A 41 18.20 4.92 18.27
CA SER A 41 19.07 5.95 17.70
C SER A 41 18.40 6.83 16.65
N TRP A 42 17.23 6.44 16.11
CA TRP A 42 16.55 7.22 15.06
C TRP A 42 16.24 8.68 15.43
N PRO A 43 15.80 9.02 16.66
CA PRO A 43 15.63 10.42 17.06
C PRO A 43 16.94 11.22 16.99
N ALA A 44 18.06 10.62 17.40
CA ALA A 44 19.37 11.27 17.32
C ALA A 44 19.82 11.45 15.85
N ALA A 45 19.54 10.48 14.99
CA ALA A 45 19.79 10.61 13.55
C ALA A 45 18.94 11.75 12.94
N TYR A 46 17.67 11.88 13.35
CA TYR A 46 16.85 13.03 12.96
C TYR A 46 17.45 14.35 13.45
N ASP A 47 17.93 14.45 14.69
CA ASP A 47 18.54 15.67 15.21
C ASP A 47 19.79 16.10 14.41
N VAL A 48 20.60 15.13 13.96
CA VAL A 48 21.74 15.40 13.06
C VAL A 48 21.26 15.95 11.72
N ALA A 49 20.28 15.29 11.08
CA ALA A 49 19.72 15.74 9.79
C ALA A 49 19.10 17.13 9.90
N ARG A 50 18.31 17.37 10.96
CA ARG A 50 17.72 18.67 11.30
C ARG A 50 18.80 19.74 11.45
N GLY A 51 19.91 19.42 12.13
CA GLY A 51 21.05 20.32 12.30
C GLY A 51 21.69 20.72 10.96
N GLN A 52 21.91 19.74 10.06
CA GLN A 52 22.44 19.99 8.71
C GLN A 52 21.52 20.91 7.89
N ILE A 53 20.22 20.62 7.87
CA ILE A 53 19.22 21.39 7.12
C ILE A 53 19.11 22.82 7.66
N VAL A 54 19.03 22.99 8.97
CA VAL A 54 18.95 24.32 9.61
C VAL A 54 20.24 25.11 9.37
N ALA A 55 21.41 24.47 9.43
CA ALA A 55 22.68 25.14 9.13
C ALA A 55 22.76 25.62 7.67
N ALA A 56 22.22 24.85 6.71
CA ALA A 56 22.20 25.20 5.30
C ALA A 56 21.22 26.34 4.98
N LEU A 57 20.02 26.29 5.57
CA LEU A 57 18.91 27.16 5.17
C LEU A 57 18.66 28.36 6.09
N GLY A 58 19.05 28.29 7.36
CA GLY A 58 18.83 29.34 8.34
C GLY A 58 17.35 29.72 8.49
N GLU A 59 17.04 31.01 8.42
CA GLU A 59 15.68 31.56 8.57
C GLU A 59 14.70 31.12 7.47
N ARG A 60 15.17 30.51 6.38
CA ARG A 60 14.31 29.95 5.32
C ARG A 60 13.58 28.67 5.76
N VAL A 61 14.00 28.05 6.86
CA VAL A 61 13.29 26.91 7.47
C VAL A 61 12.07 27.45 8.24
N LEU A 62 10.88 27.35 7.66
CA LEU A 62 9.64 27.77 8.31
C LEU A 62 9.10 26.73 9.28
N SER A 63 9.28 25.44 8.96
CA SER A 63 8.93 24.31 9.81
C SER A 63 9.83 23.13 9.45
N ILE A 64 10.21 22.31 10.42
CA ILE A 64 10.94 21.06 10.20
C ILE A 64 10.48 20.02 11.21
N GLU A 65 10.07 18.85 10.75
CA GLU A 65 9.50 17.80 11.61
C GLU A 65 10.01 16.40 11.26
N HIS A 66 10.19 15.56 12.28
CA HIS A 66 10.42 14.13 12.12
C HIS A 66 9.09 13.44 11.90
N VAL A 67 8.94 12.79 10.74
CA VAL A 67 7.72 12.09 10.34
C VAL A 67 8.05 10.66 9.90
N GLY A 68 7.08 9.97 9.30
CA GLY A 68 7.25 8.59 8.88
C GLY A 68 7.41 7.61 10.05
N SER A 69 7.75 6.36 9.72
CA SER A 69 7.75 5.28 10.72
C SER A 69 8.86 5.41 11.77
N THR A 70 10.00 6.00 11.41
CA THR A 70 11.15 6.15 12.34
C THR A 70 10.92 7.19 13.43
N SER A 71 9.88 8.01 13.29
CA SER A 71 9.43 8.97 14.31
C SER A 71 8.51 8.35 15.37
N VAL A 72 8.08 7.09 15.21
CA VAL A 72 7.16 6.39 16.11
C VAL A 72 7.93 5.36 16.95
N PRO A 73 8.05 5.55 18.28
CA PRO A 73 8.73 4.59 19.16
C PRO A 73 8.10 3.20 19.09
N GLY A 74 8.94 2.16 18.97
CA GLY A 74 8.51 0.77 18.93
C GLY A 74 7.97 0.29 17.57
N LEU A 75 7.96 1.13 16.54
CA LEU A 75 7.47 0.77 15.22
C LEU A 75 8.58 0.22 14.32
N TRP A 76 8.41 -1.00 13.79
CA TRP A 76 9.31 -1.59 12.79
C TRP A 76 9.33 -0.74 11.52
N ALA A 77 10.50 -0.46 10.94
CA ALA A 77 10.59 0.46 9.80
C ALA A 77 11.76 0.12 8.87
N LYS A 78 11.70 0.67 7.65
CA LYS A 78 12.91 0.87 6.84
C LYS A 78 13.81 1.86 7.59
N PRO A 79 15.12 1.62 7.75
CA PRO A 79 16.03 2.51 8.48
C PRO A 79 16.31 3.79 7.66
N MET A 80 15.28 4.63 7.54
CA MET A 80 15.28 5.86 6.76
C MET A 80 14.57 6.95 7.57
N ILE A 81 15.24 8.06 7.80
CA ILE A 81 14.65 9.19 8.51
C ILE A 81 13.83 10.01 7.53
N ASP A 82 12.52 10.05 7.72
CA ASP A 82 11.63 10.88 6.91
C ASP A 82 11.46 12.25 7.59
N VAL A 83 11.74 13.32 6.85
CA VAL A 83 11.71 14.70 7.35
C VAL A 83 10.80 15.54 6.47
N ASP A 84 9.84 16.22 7.09
CA ASP A 84 9.07 17.27 6.41
C ASP A 84 9.72 18.63 6.68
N LEU A 85 10.04 19.36 5.62
CA LEU A 85 10.55 20.72 5.63
C LEU A 85 9.55 21.64 4.93
N THR A 86 9.18 22.73 5.60
CA THR A 86 8.42 23.82 4.98
C THR A 86 9.34 25.00 4.71
N VAL A 87 9.38 25.43 3.45
CA VAL A 87 10.04 26.66 2.99
C VAL A 87 8.98 27.64 2.48
N ALA A 88 9.37 28.87 2.14
CA ALA A 88 8.40 29.88 1.68
C ALA A 88 7.68 29.50 0.38
N ASP A 89 8.42 28.93 -0.57
CA ASP A 89 7.93 28.40 -1.84
C ASP A 89 8.78 27.19 -2.24
N SER A 90 8.20 25.99 -2.24
CA SER A 90 8.89 24.76 -2.65
C SER A 90 9.12 24.68 -4.17
N GLY A 91 8.42 25.47 -4.98
CA GLY A 91 8.64 25.58 -6.42
C GLY A 91 9.86 26.46 -6.76
N ASP A 92 10.22 27.41 -5.91
CA ASP A 92 11.39 28.28 -6.07
C ASP A 92 12.70 27.57 -5.64
N GLU A 93 13.05 26.51 -6.35
CA GLU A 93 14.25 25.69 -6.05
C GLU A 93 15.54 26.54 -6.02
N ALA A 94 15.64 27.58 -6.84
CA ALA A 94 16.81 28.45 -6.87
C ALA A 94 17.08 29.13 -5.51
N ALA A 95 16.05 29.32 -4.70
CA ALA A 95 16.14 29.96 -3.39
C ALA A 95 16.62 29.02 -2.26
N TRP A 96 16.70 27.70 -2.45
CA TRP A 96 17.05 26.76 -1.37
C TRP A 96 17.80 25.50 -1.80
N LEU A 97 17.59 24.99 -3.03
CA LEU A 97 18.16 23.73 -3.48
C LEU A 97 19.70 23.73 -3.51
N PRO A 98 20.40 24.78 -4.02
CA PRO A 98 21.86 24.78 -4.05
C PRO A 98 22.50 24.62 -2.67
N ASP A 99 21.90 25.18 -1.63
CA ASP A 99 22.43 25.10 -0.26
C ASP A 99 22.20 23.72 0.36
N LEU A 100 21.07 23.08 0.05
CA LEU A 100 20.81 21.69 0.46
C LEU A 100 21.70 20.71 -0.30
N GLU A 101 21.95 20.92 -1.60
CA GLU A 101 22.90 20.13 -2.38
C GLU A 101 24.33 20.27 -1.83
N ALA A 102 24.74 21.49 -1.49
CA ALA A 102 26.02 21.74 -0.83
C ALA A 102 26.11 21.07 0.56
N ALA A 103 24.98 20.90 1.25
CA ALA A 103 24.87 20.18 2.51
C ALA A 103 24.77 18.65 2.35
N GLY A 104 24.81 18.12 1.12
CA GLY A 104 24.83 16.68 0.83
C GLY A 104 23.47 16.05 0.53
N PHE A 105 22.42 16.85 0.30
CA PHE A 105 21.11 16.34 -0.09
C PHE A 105 20.94 16.36 -1.61
N THR A 106 20.55 15.24 -2.21
CA THR A 106 20.34 15.14 -3.67
C THR A 106 18.85 15.12 -4.00
N LEU A 107 18.40 16.01 -4.88
CA LEU A 107 17.02 16.01 -5.39
C LEU A 107 16.72 14.73 -6.20
N ARG A 108 15.60 14.08 -5.89
CA ARG A 108 15.16 12.84 -6.55
C ARG A 108 13.79 12.93 -7.21
N VAL A 109 12.88 13.75 -6.68
CA VAL A 109 11.49 13.82 -7.16
C VAL A 109 11.03 15.26 -7.26
N ARG A 110 10.31 15.57 -8.34
CA ARG A 110 9.52 16.80 -8.51
C ARG A 110 8.09 16.41 -8.83
N GLU A 111 7.14 16.86 -8.02
CA GLU A 111 5.71 16.63 -8.23
C GLU A 111 4.94 17.97 -8.17
N PRO A 112 4.99 18.80 -9.23
CA PRO A 112 4.30 20.08 -9.28
C PRO A 112 2.79 19.97 -9.02
N GLU A 113 2.18 18.91 -9.57
CA GLU A 113 0.75 18.62 -9.44
C GLU A 113 0.36 18.20 -8.01
N TRP A 114 1.33 17.81 -7.18
CA TRP A 114 1.14 17.39 -5.80
C TRP A 114 1.70 18.43 -4.83
N GLU A 115 1.04 19.59 -4.80
CA GLU A 115 1.36 20.71 -3.88
C GLU A 115 2.81 21.23 -4.02
N GLU A 116 3.36 21.19 -5.24
CA GLU A 116 4.77 21.55 -5.51
C GLU A 116 5.77 20.76 -4.65
N HIS A 117 5.48 19.49 -4.36
CA HIS A 117 6.35 18.65 -3.56
C HIS A 117 7.70 18.44 -4.24
N ARG A 118 8.77 18.48 -3.43
CA ARG A 118 10.12 18.08 -3.80
C ARG A 118 10.64 17.06 -2.80
N CYS A 119 11.28 16.00 -3.29
CA CYS A 119 11.89 15.00 -2.42
C CYS A 119 13.39 14.92 -2.66
N LEU A 120 14.17 15.15 -1.60
CA LEU A 120 15.62 15.02 -1.59
C LEU A 120 16.04 13.79 -0.77
N ARG A 121 17.27 13.33 -1.01
CA ARG A 121 17.88 12.20 -0.31
C ARG A 121 19.20 12.60 0.32
N GLY A 122 19.36 12.31 1.61
CA GLY A 122 20.64 12.36 2.32
C GLY A 122 21.15 10.96 2.62
N GLU A 123 22.47 10.80 2.70
CA GLU A 123 23.13 9.50 2.97
C GLU A 123 23.66 9.36 4.39
N GLU A 124 24.09 10.47 5.01
CA GLU A 124 24.69 10.50 6.35
C GLU A 124 24.08 11.59 7.24
N PRO A 125 22.99 11.30 7.98
CA PRO A 125 22.27 10.02 8.04
C PRO A 125 21.39 9.78 6.81
N ALA A 126 20.96 8.53 6.63
CA ALA A 126 20.04 8.16 5.56
C ALA A 126 18.67 8.85 5.75
N VAL A 127 18.35 9.80 4.86
CA VAL A 127 17.20 10.70 4.98
C VAL A 127 16.38 10.71 3.69
N THR A 128 15.05 10.70 3.83
CA THR A 128 14.10 11.23 2.84
C THR A 128 13.64 12.60 3.30
N LEU A 129 13.95 13.65 2.55
CA LEU A 129 13.58 15.02 2.89
C LEU A 129 12.48 15.49 1.94
N HIS A 130 11.27 15.62 2.47
CA HIS A 130 10.10 16.12 1.78
C HIS A 130 9.98 17.63 1.99
N ILE A 131 9.85 18.39 0.91
CA ILE A 131 9.83 19.86 0.94
C ILE A 131 8.50 20.35 0.37
N PHE A 132 7.85 21.23 1.12
CA PHE A 132 6.54 21.79 0.80
C PHE A 132 6.47 23.30 1.08
N SER A 133 5.50 23.96 0.45
CA SER A 133 5.09 25.35 0.74
C SER A 133 4.14 25.43 1.95
N PRO A 134 3.94 26.61 2.55
CA PRO A 134 2.99 26.80 3.64
C PRO A 134 1.57 26.50 3.17
N GLY A 135 0.79 25.79 4.00
CA GLY A 135 -0.59 25.43 3.69
C GLY A 135 -0.76 24.09 2.97
N ALA A 136 0.33 23.45 2.52
CA ALA A 136 0.29 22.08 2.01
C ALA A 136 -0.34 21.12 3.03
N ARG A 137 -1.15 20.18 2.54
CA ARG A 137 -1.90 19.22 3.35
C ARG A 137 -1.01 18.12 3.87
N GLU A 138 -0.08 17.64 3.05
CA GLU A 138 0.65 16.41 3.35
C GLU A 138 1.49 16.48 4.64
N PRO A 139 2.22 17.57 4.95
CA PRO A 139 2.92 17.68 6.23
C PRO A 139 1.99 17.57 7.45
N ARG A 140 0.73 18.03 7.34
CA ARG A 140 -0.25 17.90 8.43
C ARG A 140 -0.77 16.46 8.52
N ARG A 141 -0.97 15.79 7.37
CA ARG A 141 -1.36 14.37 7.31
C ARG A 141 -0.28 13.48 7.92
N HIS A 142 0.98 13.67 7.54
CA HIS A 142 2.12 12.97 8.12
C HIS A 142 2.20 13.10 9.65
N ARG A 143 1.99 14.31 10.19
CA ARG A 143 1.97 14.57 11.64
C ARG A 143 0.83 13.84 12.34
N LEU A 144 -0.39 13.93 11.82
CA LEU A 144 -1.55 13.24 12.38
C LEU A 144 -1.34 11.72 12.40
N PHE A 145 -0.84 11.16 11.30
CA PHE A 145 -0.55 9.73 11.19
C PHE A 145 0.51 9.28 12.22
N ARG A 146 1.62 10.04 12.35
CA ARG A 146 2.65 9.80 13.37
C ARG A 146 2.06 9.83 14.78
N ASP A 147 1.32 10.88 15.10
CA ASP A 147 0.86 11.11 16.47
C ASP A 147 -0.27 10.13 16.87
N TRP A 148 -1.09 9.69 15.90
CA TRP A 148 -2.02 8.58 16.08
C TRP A 148 -1.29 7.29 16.46
N LEU A 149 -0.29 6.89 15.68
CA LEU A 149 0.47 5.65 15.93
C LEU A 149 1.28 5.66 17.23
N ARG A 150 1.55 6.85 17.80
CA ARG A 150 2.18 6.99 19.12
C ARG A 150 1.22 6.69 20.27
N THR A 151 -0.08 6.83 20.06
CA THR A 151 -1.12 6.68 21.09
C THR A 151 -2.02 5.45 20.88
N HIS A 152 -1.99 4.84 19.69
CA HIS A 152 -2.81 3.67 19.32
C HIS A 152 -1.91 2.45 19.04
N ALA A 153 -1.59 1.71 20.11
CA ALA A 153 -0.66 0.58 20.03
C ALA A 153 -1.14 -0.55 19.10
N GLU A 154 -2.45 -0.82 19.06
CA GLU A 154 -3.02 -1.87 18.20
C GLU A 154 -2.82 -1.53 16.70
N ASP A 155 -3.17 -0.31 16.28
CA ASP A 155 -2.94 0.14 14.90
C ASP A 155 -1.45 0.20 14.54
N ARG A 156 -0.58 0.56 15.49
CA ARG A 156 0.87 0.54 15.31
C ARG A 156 1.39 -0.87 15.07
N ASP A 157 0.93 -1.83 15.86
CA ASP A 157 1.37 -3.22 15.77
C ASP A 157 0.83 -3.89 14.49
N GLU A 158 -0.40 -3.55 14.08
CA GLU A 158 -0.97 -3.95 12.80
C GLU A 158 -0.17 -3.36 11.62
N TYR A 159 0.17 -2.07 11.67
CA TYR A 159 0.99 -1.45 10.64
C TYR A 159 2.39 -2.06 10.56
N ALA A 160 2.96 -2.45 11.69
CA ALA A 160 4.24 -3.17 11.75
C ALA A 160 4.14 -4.55 11.06
N ALA A 161 3.05 -5.29 11.31
CA ALA A 161 2.80 -6.58 10.69
C ALA A 161 2.69 -6.46 9.17
N VAL A 162 1.87 -5.52 8.68
CA VAL A 162 1.70 -5.24 7.24
C VAL A 162 3.05 -4.92 6.59
N LYS A 163 3.85 -4.03 7.19
CA LYS A 163 5.18 -3.68 6.63
C LYS A 163 6.10 -4.89 6.52
N ARG A 164 6.13 -5.75 7.53
CA ARG A 164 6.97 -6.96 7.53
C ARG A 164 6.50 -7.96 6.49
N GLU A 165 5.19 -8.15 6.36
CA GLU A 165 4.62 -9.02 5.33
C GLU A 165 4.94 -8.51 3.92
N VAL A 166 4.69 -7.22 3.66
CA VAL A 166 4.95 -6.59 2.36
C VAL A 166 6.45 -6.64 2.04
N ALA A 167 7.34 -6.42 3.01
CA ALA A 167 8.78 -6.57 2.81
C ALA A 167 9.19 -8.01 2.45
N ALA A 168 8.55 -9.02 3.07
CA ALA A 168 8.82 -10.43 2.81
C ALA A 168 8.43 -10.88 1.37
N ARG A 169 7.62 -10.10 0.64
CA ARG A 169 7.29 -10.35 -0.76
C ARG A 169 8.45 -10.06 -1.72
N GLY A 170 9.55 -9.46 -1.25
CA GLY A 170 10.78 -9.31 -2.02
C GLY A 170 10.65 -8.37 -3.22
N PHE A 171 9.92 -7.26 -3.07
CA PHE A 171 9.78 -6.26 -4.13
C PHE A 171 11.15 -5.78 -4.61
N ALA A 172 11.36 -5.81 -5.93
CA ALA A 172 12.54 -5.22 -6.57
C ALA A 172 12.53 -3.68 -6.49
N ASP A 173 11.35 -3.06 -6.27
CA ASP A 173 11.16 -1.62 -6.26
C ASP A 173 10.48 -1.14 -4.96
N VAL A 174 11.08 -0.13 -4.32
CA VAL A 174 10.55 0.56 -3.14
C VAL A 174 9.15 1.12 -3.40
N MET A 175 8.85 1.54 -4.64
CA MET A 175 7.53 2.09 -4.97
C MET A 175 6.44 1.02 -4.98
N ARG A 176 6.76 -0.20 -5.44
CA ARG A 176 5.84 -1.34 -5.33
C ARG A 176 5.59 -1.72 -3.87
N TYR A 177 6.64 -1.67 -3.03
CA TYR A 177 6.49 -1.82 -1.59
C TYR A 177 5.60 -0.72 -0.98
N ASN A 178 5.72 0.54 -1.43
CA ASN A 178 4.87 1.63 -0.96
C ASN A 178 3.40 1.44 -1.36
N ASN A 179 3.13 1.16 -2.63
CA ASN A 179 1.78 0.91 -3.14
C ASN A 179 1.10 -0.28 -2.45
N ALA A 180 1.85 -1.35 -2.17
CA ALA A 180 1.34 -2.51 -1.48
C ALA A 180 0.90 -2.25 -0.02
N LYS A 181 1.29 -1.12 0.59
CA LYS A 181 0.77 -0.68 1.90
C LYS A 181 -0.36 0.34 1.78
N GLY A 182 -0.64 0.86 0.58
CA GLY A 182 -1.53 2.01 0.37
C GLY A 182 -2.92 1.80 0.94
N ALA A 183 -3.50 0.62 0.71
CA ALA A 183 -4.80 0.23 1.24
C ALA A 183 -4.88 0.34 2.78
N PHE A 184 -3.90 -0.24 3.48
CA PHE A 184 -3.83 -0.16 4.94
C PHE A 184 -3.62 1.28 5.43
N ILE A 185 -2.74 2.05 4.78
CA ILE A 185 -2.48 3.45 5.15
C ILE A 185 -3.75 4.27 4.99
N TYR A 186 -4.53 4.05 3.93
CA TYR A 186 -5.81 4.69 3.71
C TYR A 186 -6.81 4.35 4.82
N ASP A 187 -7.01 3.05 5.10
CA ASP A 187 -7.93 2.60 6.15
C ASP A 187 -7.54 3.15 7.53
N LEU A 188 -6.25 3.29 7.79
CA LEU A 188 -5.76 3.92 9.02
C LEU A 188 -6.02 5.44 9.04
N TYR A 189 -5.89 6.14 7.91
CA TYR A 189 -6.27 7.56 7.83
C TYR A 189 -7.77 7.77 8.10
N GLU A 190 -8.64 6.89 7.64
CA GLU A 190 -10.07 6.92 7.97
C GLU A 190 -10.30 6.88 9.49
N LYS A 191 -9.59 5.99 10.21
CA LYS A 191 -9.61 5.95 11.69
C LYS A 191 -9.07 7.25 12.30
N VAL A 192 -7.94 7.74 11.80
CA VAL A 192 -7.28 8.97 12.28
C VAL A 192 -8.23 10.17 12.16
N PHE A 193 -8.90 10.32 11.03
CA PHE A 193 -9.82 11.43 10.79
C PHE A 193 -11.13 11.29 11.57
N ALA A 194 -11.68 10.08 11.69
CA ALA A 194 -12.85 9.84 12.53
C ALA A 194 -12.56 10.09 14.02
N GLY A 195 -11.30 9.96 14.44
CA GLY A 195 -10.84 10.25 15.79
C GLY A 195 -10.37 11.69 16.03
N ASP A 196 -10.34 12.57 15.02
CA ASP A 196 -9.96 13.98 15.20
C ASP A 196 -11.12 14.75 15.87
N PRO A 197 -10.98 15.22 17.12
CA PRO A 197 -12.05 15.95 17.81
C PRO A 197 -12.31 17.35 17.23
N SER A 198 -11.44 17.85 16.34
CA SER A 198 -11.52 19.20 15.79
C SER A 198 -12.26 19.30 14.45
N HIS A 199 -12.56 18.17 13.80
CA HIS A 199 -13.24 18.14 12.51
C HIS A 199 -14.15 16.90 12.40
N ASP A 200 -15.33 17.08 11.83
CA ASP A 200 -16.21 15.94 11.52
C ASP A 200 -15.66 15.13 10.33
N HIS A 201 -15.76 13.81 10.42
CA HIS A 201 -15.44 12.91 9.32
C HIS A 201 -16.37 11.69 9.34
N ASP A 202 -17.17 11.56 8.29
CA ASP A 202 -17.84 10.30 7.97
C ASP A 202 -16.84 9.42 7.22
N PRO A 203 -16.59 8.16 7.64
CA PRO A 203 -15.64 7.30 6.96
C PRO A 203 -16.04 7.00 5.51
N HIS A 204 -15.07 7.05 4.61
CA HIS A 204 -15.15 6.71 3.19
C HIS A 204 -14.36 5.42 2.94
N PRO A 205 -14.91 4.23 3.26
CA PRO A 205 -14.17 2.98 3.07
C PRO A 205 -13.81 2.79 1.59
N ARG A 206 -12.60 2.33 1.33
CA ARG A 206 -12.19 1.91 -0.01
C ARG A 206 -12.99 0.68 -0.45
N PRO A 207 -13.19 0.47 -1.77
CA PRO A 207 -13.73 -0.79 -2.29
C PRO A 207 -12.93 -1.99 -1.74
N PRO A 208 -13.58 -2.99 -1.13
CA PRO A 208 -12.87 -4.17 -0.68
C PRO A 208 -12.37 -4.97 -1.88
N THR A 209 -11.11 -5.43 -1.83
CA THR A 209 -10.49 -6.21 -2.89
C THR A 209 -10.81 -7.70 -2.73
N VAL A 210 -11.26 -8.33 -3.81
CA VAL A 210 -11.73 -9.72 -3.80
C VAL A 210 -11.00 -10.53 -4.86
N LEU A 211 -10.32 -11.61 -4.46
CA LEU A 211 -9.77 -12.59 -5.39
C LEU A 211 -10.69 -13.80 -5.48
N VAL A 212 -11.22 -14.07 -6.65
CA VAL A 212 -12.05 -15.25 -6.94
C VAL A 212 -11.17 -16.30 -7.61
N ILE A 213 -10.76 -17.32 -6.85
CA ILE A 213 -9.99 -18.46 -7.37
C ILE A 213 -10.99 -19.52 -7.86
N GLY A 214 -10.91 -19.90 -9.12
CA GLY A 214 -11.83 -20.86 -9.74
C GLY A 214 -11.18 -21.69 -10.83
N LEU A 215 -11.95 -22.61 -11.40
CA LEU A 215 -11.55 -23.32 -12.61
C LEU A 215 -11.99 -22.52 -13.82
N ASP A 216 -11.16 -22.47 -14.86
CA ASP A 216 -11.56 -21.97 -16.17
C ASP A 216 -12.51 -22.99 -16.81
N PRO A 217 -13.80 -22.65 -17.03
CA PRO A 217 -14.80 -23.55 -17.60
C PRO A 217 -14.37 -24.18 -18.93
N TYR A 218 -13.65 -23.44 -19.77
CA TYR A 218 -13.22 -23.91 -21.10
C TYR A 218 -12.02 -24.87 -21.03
N ARG A 219 -11.35 -24.96 -19.88
CA ARG A 219 -10.15 -25.79 -19.65
C ARG A 219 -10.38 -26.90 -18.64
N VAL A 220 -11.66 -27.24 -18.38
CA VAL A 220 -12.08 -28.41 -17.61
C VAL A 220 -12.65 -29.46 -18.57
N LEU A 221 -11.92 -30.55 -18.76
CA LEU A 221 -12.26 -31.60 -19.71
C LEU A 221 -13.53 -32.36 -19.30
N GLY A 222 -14.50 -32.50 -20.22
CA GLY A 222 -15.67 -33.36 -20.02
C GLY A 222 -16.77 -33.12 -21.07
N PRO A 223 -17.81 -33.98 -21.11
CA PRO A 223 -18.97 -33.80 -21.98
C PRO A 223 -19.99 -32.85 -21.33
N TRP A 224 -19.70 -31.56 -21.34
CA TRP A 224 -20.59 -30.53 -20.80
C TRP A 224 -20.40 -29.20 -21.53
N ASP A 225 -21.35 -28.28 -21.34
CA ASP A 225 -21.30 -26.94 -21.93
C ASP A 225 -20.70 -25.94 -20.94
N PRO A 226 -19.51 -25.35 -21.23
CA PRO A 226 -18.85 -24.39 -20.34
C PRO A 226 -19.51 -23.02 -20.30
N GLU A 227 -20.30 -22.65 -21.32
CA GLU A 227 -20.83 -21.30 -21.50
C GLU A 227 -21.68 -20.80 -20.31
N PRO A 228 -22.62 -21.58 -19.75
CA PRO A 228 -23.41 -21.13 -18.60
C PRO A 228 -22.57 -20.80 -17.36
N VAL A 229 -21.49 -21.55 -17.12
CA VAL A 229 -20.61 -21.33 -15.98
C VAL A 229 -19.73 -20.10 -16.21
N ALA A 230 -19.19 -19.93 -17.42
CA ALA A 230 -18.42 -18.74 -17.79
C ALA A 230 -19.27 -17.47 -17.65
N THR A 231 -20.49 -17.47 -18.19
CA THR A 231 -21.45 -16.36 -18.04
C THR A 231 -21.77 -16.07 -16.59
N ALA A 232 -21.94 -17.09 -15.74
CA ALA A 232 -22.23 -16.87 -14.32
C ALA A 232 -21.04 -16.28 -13.56
N ILE A 233 -19.80 -16.65 -13.90
CA ILE A 233 -18.58 -16.04 -13.33
C ILE A 233 -18.48 -14.57 -13.73
N GLU A 234 -18.66 -14.27 -15.02
CA GLU A 234 -18.64 -12.89 -15.52
C GLU A 234 -19.74 -12.03 -14.89
N ALA A 235 -20.96 -12.55 -14.82
CA ALA A 235 -22.08 -11.87 -14.17
C ALA A 235 -21.79 -11.61 -12.68
N ALA A 236 -21.18 -12.56 -11.97
CA ALA A 236 -20.78 -12.36 -10.58
C ALA A 236 -19.73 -11.25 -10.44
N THR A 237 -18.74 -11.17 -11.34
CA THR A 237 -17.76 -10.07 -11.34
C THR A 237 -18.44 -8.71 -11.55
N VAL A 238 -19.39 -8.61 -12.47
CA VAL A 238 -20.17 -7.37 -12.68
C VAL A 238 -20.97 -7.01 -11.44
N THR A 239 -21.70 -7.97 -10.84
CA THR A 239 -22.49 -7.72 -9.62
C THR A 239 -21.61 -7.35 -8.43
N LEU A 240 -20.41 -7.91 -8.30
CA LEU A 240 -19.44 -7.49 -7.29
C LEU A 240 -19.02 -6.03 -7.49
N ALA A 241 -18.72 -5.63 -8.72
CA ALA A 241 -18.39 -4.23 -9.03
C ALA A 241 -19.55 -3.27 -8.75
N GLU A 242 -20.79 -3.63 -9.13
CA GLU A 242 -22.00 -2.85 -8.82
C GLU A 242 -22.25 -2.71 -7.31
N ARG A 243 -21.76 -3.65 -6.50
CA ARG A 243 -21.81 -3.62 -5.03
C ARG A 243 -20.62 -2.92 -4.39
N GLY A 244 -19.70 -2.37 -5.19
CA GLY A 244 -18.55 -1.62 -4.70
C GLY A 244 -17.35 -2.49 -4.30
N TYR A 245 -17.25 -3.73 -4.79
CA TYR A 245 -16.06 -4.56 -4.62
C TYR A 245 -15.11 -4.39 -5.82
N ASP A 246 -13.81 -4.39 -5.54
CA ASP A 246 -12.76 -4.50 -6.56
C ASP A 246 -12.38 -5.98 -6.72
N ALA A 247 -13.11 -6.68 -7.60
CA ALA A 247 -12.99 -8.12 -7.78
C ALA A 247 -12.08 -8.51 -8.97
N THR A 248 -11.29 -9.55 -8.80
CA THR A 248 -10.46 -10.15 -9.85
C THR A 248 -10.60 -11.66 -9.84
N ASN A 249 -10.72 -12.26 -11.03
CA ASN A 249 -10.77 -13.70 -11.18
C ASN A 249 -9.37 -14.28 -11.42
N CYS A 250 -9.03 -15.36 -10.73
CA CYS A 250 -7.89 -16.23 -10.99
C CYS A 250 -8.45 -17.60 -11.40
N LEU A 251 -8.64 -17.80 -12.71
CA LEU A 251 -9.18 -19.04 -13.27
C LEU A 251 -8.03 -19.94 -13.74
N VAL A 252 -7.99 -21.17 -13.23
CA VAL A 252 -6.97 -22.17 -13.59
C VAL A 252 -7.56 -23.31 -14.42
N GLY A 253 -6.80 -23.81 -15.39
CA GLY A 253 -7.17 -24.95 -16.22
C GLY A 253 -6.74 -26.29 -15.62
N LEU A 254 -7.47 -27.36 -15.95
CA LEU A 254 -7.11 -28.76 -15.63
C LEU A 254 -6.58 -29.51 -16.84
N ASP A 255 -6.27 -28.81 -17.92
CA ASP A 255 -5.72 -29.36 -19.17
C ASP A 255 -4.20 -29.64 -19.09
N GLY A 256 -3.58 -29.39 -17.94
CA GLY A 256 -2.16 -29.62 -17.68
C GLY A 256 -1.23 -28.49 -18.14
N SER A 257 -1.77 -27.38 -18.63
CA SER A 257 -0.94 -26.23 -19.03
C SER A 257 -0.69 -25.21 -17.91
N ASP A 258 -1.44 -25.28 -16.80
CA ASP A 258 -1.18 -24.45 -15.62
C ASP A 258 -0.39 -25.20 -14.54
N ASP A 259 0.65 -24.56 -14.02
CA ASP A 259 1.16 -24.81 -12.67
C ASP A 259 0.23 -24.07 -11.70
N ILE A 260 -0.83 -24.76 -11.25
CA ILE A 260 -1.90 -24.19 -10.43
C ILE A 260 -1.32 -23.47 -9.19
N PRO A 261 -0.41 -24.09 -8.40
CA PRO A 261 0.21 -23.41 -7.27
C PRO A 261 0.92 -22.12 -7.66
N ALA A 262 1.70 -22.11 -8.75
CA ALA A 262 2.42 -20.92 -9.19
C ALA A 262 1.48 -19.79 -9.66
N VAL A 263 0.42 -20.13 -10.40
CA VAL A 263 -0.61 -19.17 -10.87
C VAL A 263 -1.32 -18.55 -9.69
N VAL A 264 -1.80 -19.37 -8.75
CA VAL A 264 -2.50 -18.90 -7.54
C VAL A 264 -1.59 -18.06 -6.65
N ALA A 265 -0.34 -18.50 -6.44
CA ALA A 265 0.63 -17.74 -5.66
C ALA A 265 0.92 -16.36 -6.29
N THR A 266 1.00 -16.29 -7.63
CA THR A 266 1.19 -15.02 -8.36
C THR A 266 -0.01 -14.10 -8.18
N ALA A 267 -1.24 -14.62 -8.31
CA ALA A 267 -2.46 -13.84 -8.10
C ALA A 267 -2.57 -13.31 -6.66
N LEU A 268 -2.28 -14.15 -5.66
CA LEU A 268 -2.28 -13.75 -4.25
C LEU A 268 -1.24 -12.67 -3.93
N GLN A 269 -0.08 -12.72 -4.57
CA GLN A 269 0.99 -11.74 -4.35
C GLN A 269 0.83 -10.44 -5.14
N SER A 270 -0.08 -10.41 -6.13
CA SER A 270 -0.26 -9.27 -7.02
C SER A 270 -0.64 -7.97 -6.30
N ARG A 271 -1.45 -8.08 -5.25
CA ARG A 271 -1.87 -6.97 -4.36
C ARG A 271 -2.44 -7.52 -3.06
N PRO A 272 -2.65 -6.69 -2.02
CA PRO A 272 -3.42 -7.09 -0.85
C PRO A 272 -4.88 -7.42 -1.21
N TRP A 273 -5.43 -8.43 -0.54
CA TRP A 273 -6.81 -8.90 -0.72
C TRP A 273 -7.56 -8.82 0.60
N ASP A 274 -8.77 -8.25 0.61
CA ASP A 274 -9.65 -8.28 1.79
C ASP A 274 -10.41 -9.60 1.89
N CYS A 275 -10.72 -10.22 0.74
CA CYS A 275 -11.34 -11.54 0.67
C CYS A 275 -10.73 -12.39 -0.45
N VAL A 276 -10.46 -13.66 -0.15
CA VAL A 276 -10.14 -14.69 -1.15
C VAL A 276 -11.26 -15.72 -1.16
N LEU A 277 -11.99 -15.78 -2.27
CA LEU A 277 -13.01 -16.79 -2.51
C LEU A 277 -12.41 -17.96 -3.25
N VAL A 278 -12.57 -19.18 -2.72
CA VAL A 278 -12.20 -20.41 -3.41
C VAL A 278 -13.47 -21.09 -3.96
N GLY A 279 -13.49 -21.22 -5.28
CA GLY A 279 -14.60 -21.68 -6.09
C GLY A 279 -15.08 -23.07 -5.74
N GLY A 280 -16.41 -23.27 -5.79
CA GLY A 280 -17.04 -24.57 -5.55
C GLY A 280 -16.54 -25.69 -6.48
N GLY A 281 -16.11 -25.37 -7.70
CA GLY A 281 -15.52 -26.34 -8.64
C GLY A 281 -14.26 -27.02 -8.10
N ILE A 282 -13.39 -26.25 -7.43
CA ILE A 282 -12.15 -26.76 -6.81
C ILE A 282 -12.48 -27.57 -5.55
N ARG A 283 -13.39 -27.06 -4.72
CA ARG A 283 -13.68 -27.65 -3.40
C ARG A 283 -14.51 -28.94 -3.44
N LYS A 284 -15.42 -29.08 -4.43
CA LYS A 284 -16.41 -30.17 -4.46
C LYS A 284 -15.94 -31.42 -5.18
N GLN A 285 -14.92 -31.31 -6.02
CA GLN A 285 -14.38 -32.42 -6.79
C GLN A 285 -13.41 -33.21 -5.89
N ALA A 286 -13.70 -34.50 -5.66
CA ALA A 286 -12.94 -35.32 -4.74
C ALA A 286 -11.47 -35.51 -5.19
N ASP A 287 -11.25 -35.51 -6.50
CA ASP A 287 -9.95 -35.55 -7.17
C ASP A 287 -9.15 -34.25 -7.06
N LEU A 288 -9.78 -33.14 -6.64
CA LEU A 288 -9.13 -31.85 -6.40
C LEU A 288 -8.87 -31.55 -4.93
N LEU A 289 -9.03 -32.52 -4.03
CA LEU A 289 -8.82 -32.31 -2.59
C LEU A 289 -7.42 -31.77 -2.27
N GLU A 290 -6.38 -32.35 -2.87
CA GLU A 290 -4.98 -31.93 -2.64
C GLU A 290 -4.74 -30.51 -3.17
N VAL A 291 -5.26 -30.20 -4.36
CA VAL A 291 -5.20 -28.84 -4.95
C VAL A 291 -5.93 -27.84 -4.07
N PHE A 292 -7.10 -28.20 -3.55
CA PHE A 292 -7.86 -27.35 -2.64
C PHE A 292 -7.09 -27.06 -1.35
N GLU A 293 -6.49 -28.08 -0.73
CA GLU A 293 -5.66 -27.93 0.46
C GLU A 293 -4.45 -27.02 0.18
N GLU A 294 -3.78 -27.22 -0.95
CA GLU A 294 -2.64 -26.40 -1.36
C GLU A 294 -3.04 -24.93 -1.56
N ILE A 295 -4.17 -24.66 -2.21
CA ILE A 295 -4.70 -23.29 -2.37
C ILE A 295 -4.96 -22.66 -1.01
N VAL A 296 -5.62 -23.35 -0.06
CA VAL A 296 -5.87 -22.82 1.28
C VAL A 296 -4.55 -22.47 1.99
N ASN A 297 -3.53 -23.31 1.86
CA ASN A 297 -2.20 -23.06 2.43
C ASN A 297 -1.49 -21.86 1.77
N LEU A 298 -1.63 -21.70 0.45
CA LEU A 298 -1.12 -20.52 -0.27
C LEU A 298 -1.81 -19.24 0.18
N VAL A 299 -3.14 -19.26 0.36
CA VAL A 299 -3.88 -18.12 0.89
C VAL A 299 -3.36 -17.75 2.28
N ARG A 300 -3.20 -18.71 3.18
CA ARG A 300 -2.64 -18.46 4.52
C ARG A 300 -1.22 -17.91 4.49
N ARG A 301 -0.41 -18.29 3.50
CA ARG A 301 0.98 -17.84 3.36
C ARG A 301 1.09 -16.45 2.75
N HIS A 302 0.28 -16.14 1.74
CA HIS A 302 0.45 -14.97 0.88
C HIS A 302 -0.62 -13.89 1.07
N ALA A 303 -1.74 -14.21 1.72
CA ALA A 303 -2.81 -13.28 2.08
C ALA A 303 -3.38 -13.60 3.49
N PRO A 304 -2.54 -13.61 4.54
CA PRO A 304 -2.93 -14.07 5.88
C PRO A 304 -4.06 -13.26 6.53
N HIS A 305 -4.25 -12.01 6.11
CA HIS A 305 -5.28 -11.10 6.60
C HIS A 305 -6.62 -11.22 5.85
N ALA A 306 -6.62 -11.83 4.66
CA ALA A 306 -7.83 -11.93 3.85
C ALA A 306 -8.84 -12.90 4.50
N ALA A 307 -10.11 -12.52 4.51
CA ALA A 307 -11.17 -13.46 4.81
C ALA A 307 -11.19 -14.56 3.74
N ILE A 308 -11.38 -15.82 4.15
CA ILE A 308 -11.52 -16.94 3.21
C ILE A 308 -13.01 -17.23 3.03
N ALA A 309 -13.49 -17.13 1.79
CA ALA A 309 -14.86 -17.43 1.41
C ALA A 309 -14.94 -18.69 0.56
N PHE A 310 -16.06 -19.42 0.70
CA PHE A 310 -16.40 -20.54 -0.16
C PHE A 310 -17.82 -20.36 -0.70
N ASN A 311 -17.98 -20.56 -2.00
CA ASN A 311 -19.29 -20.62 -2.65
C ASN A 311 -19.71 -22.08 -2.90
N SER A 312 -20.98 -22.25 -3.26
CA SER A 312 -21.53 -23.55 -3.65
C SER A 312 -21.65 -23.68 -5.16
N THR A 313 -22.14 -22.64 -5.82
CA THR A 313 -22.28 -22.56 -7.27
C THR A 313 -21.77 -21.19 -7.77
N PRO A 314 -21.48 -21.02 -9.06
CA PRO A 314 -21.08 -19.72 -9.62
C PRO A 314 -22.03 -18.57 -9.22
N GLU A 315 -23.33 -18.82 -9.16
CA GLU A 315 -24.34 -17.81 -8.80
C GLU A 315 -24.25 -17.36 -7.33
N SER A 316 -23.64 -18.18 -6.47
CA SER A 316 -23.47 -17.87 -5.03
C SER A 316 -22.14 -17.17 -4.70
N ILE A 317 -21.36 -16.73 -5.70
CA ILE A 317 -20.10 -15.99 -5.50
C ILE A 317 -20.35 -14.72 -4.68
N VAL A 318 -21.30 -13.89 -5.11
CA VAL A 318 -21.59 -12.59 -4.48
C VAL A 318 -22.01 -12.77 -3.02
N GLU A 319 -22.92 -13.71 -2.75
CA GLU A 319 -23.37 -14.01 -1.38
C GLU A 319 -22.23 -14.49 -0.49
N ALA A 320 -21.31 -15.30 -1.03
CA ALA A 320 -20.16 -15.79 -0.28
C ALA A 320 -19.18 -14.67 0.07
N VAL A 321 -18.95 -13.73 -0.84
CA VAL A 321 -18.13 -12.53 -0.59
C VAL A 321 -18.80 -11.61 0.44
N ASP A 322 -20.08 -11.31 0.26
CA ASP A 322 -20.85 -10.49 1.22
C ASP A 322 -20.81 -11.06 2.64
N ARG A 323 -20.80 -12.40 2.77
CA ARG A 323 -20.72 -13.06 4.08
C ARG A 323 -19.33 -12.91 4.71
N ALA A 324 -18.27 -12.81 3.91
CA ALA A 324 -16.89 -12.81 4.38
C ALA A 324 -16.35 -11.41 4.70
N VAL A 325 -16.87 -10.37 4.04
CA VAL A 325 -16.39 -8.98 4.18
C VAL A 325 -17.26 -8.14 5.15
N ARG A 326 -18.34 -8.71 5.69
CA ARG A 326 -19.16 -8.12 6.78
C ARG A 326 -18.44 -8.17 8.12
#